data_AF-A0A6N6P3W4-F1
#
_entry.id   AF-A0A6N6P3W4-F1
#
_cell.length_a   1.000
_cell.length_b   1.000
_cell.length_c   1.000
_cell.angle_alpha   90.00
_cell.angle_beta   90.00
_cell.angle_gamma   90.00
#
_symmetry.space_group_name_H-M   'P 1'
#
loop_
_entity.id
_entity.type
_entity.pdbx_description
1 polymer ?
#
loop_
_entity_poly.entity_id
_entity_poly.type
_entity_poly.pdbx_seq_one_letter_code
_entity_poly.pdbx_strand_id
1 'polypeptide(L)' 'MSIAEIESMTVTERLQAIELLWASVSRIESQVSSPSWHGDILSARREKVQAGQGTFLSLSELRDRLRKP' A
#
# COMPACT_ATOMS: atom_id res chain seq x y z
N MET A 1 9.57 1.27 21.65
CA MET A 1 9.46 2.58 21.00
C MET A 1 8.17 3.24 21.47
N SER A 2 8.30 4.29 22.26
CA SER A 2 7.23 5.20 22.62
C SER A 2 7.02 6.24 21.53
N ILE A 3 5.87 6.92 21.55
CA ILE A 3 5.57 8.04 20.65
C ILE A 3 6.62 9.15 20.83
N ALA A 4 6.99 9.46 22.08
CA ALA A 4 7.99 10.48 22.39
C ALA A 4 9.38 10.16 21.77
N GLU A 5 9.79 8.90 21.77
CA GLU A 5 11.04 8.47 21.12
C GLU A 5 10.97 8.66 19.59
N ILE A 6 9.84 8.35 18.95
CA ILE A 6 9.64 8.55 17.50
C ILE A 6 9.63 10.04 17.15
N GLU A 7 9.01 10.86 17.98
CA GLU A 7 8.92 12.31 17.78
C GLU A 7 10.31 12.98 17.82
N SER A 8 11.23 12.45 18.63
CA SER A 8 12.63 12.94 18.67
C SER A 8 13.47 12.56 17.44
N MET A 9 13.03 11.60 16.63
CA MET A 9 13.76 11.19 15.41
C MET A 9 13.62 12.23 14.30
N THR A 10 14.70 12.41 13.55
CA THR A 10 14.69 13.07 12.24
C THR A 10 13.83 12.30 11.24
N VAL A 11 13.43 12.96 10.14
CA VAL A 11 12.67 12.30 9.06
C VAL A 11 13.41 11.07 8.51
N THR A 12 14.73 11.17 8.32
CA THR A 12 15.57 10.07 7.84
C THR A 12 15.55 8.88 8.78
N GLU A 13 15.71 9.11 10.09
CA GLU A 13 15.67 8.05 11.11
C GLU A 13 14.29 7.40 11.19
N ARG A 14 13.20 8.17 11.08
CA ARG A 14 11.85 7.61 11.03
C ARG A 14 11.65 6.71 9.81
N LEU A 15 12.13 7.14 8.64
CA LEU A 15 12.06 6.32 7.42
C LEU A 15 12.86 5.02 7.58
N GLN A 16 14.06 5.09 8.11
CA GLN A 16 14.86 3.88 8.40
C GLN A 16 14.17 2.96 9.40
N ALA A 17 13.55 3.50 10.45
CA ALA A 17 12.79 2.72 11.42
C ALA A 17 11.56 2.04 10.77
N ILE A 18 10.87 2.74 9.86
CA ILE A 18 9.76 2.17 9.07
C ILE A 18 10.26 1.02 8.19
N GLU A 19 11.38 1.18 7.48
CA GLU A 19 11.95 0.12 6.64
C GLU A 19 12.34 -1.13 7.44
N LEU A 20 12.99 -0.94 8.59
CA LEU A 20 13.34 -2.05 9.49
C LEU A 20 12.11 -2.75 10.04
N LEU A 21 11.10 -1.99 10.46
CA LEU A 21 9.83 -2.54 10.92
C LEU A 21 9.13 -3.31 9.80
N TRP A 22 9.08 -2.74 8.59
CA TRP A 22 8.49 -3.36 7.41
C TRP A 22 9.20 -4.67 7.05
N ALA A 23 10.53 -4.68 7.02
CA ALA A 23 11.32 -5.88 6.79
C ALA A 23 11.12 -6.96 7.88
N SER A 24 10.83 -6.56 9.11
CA SER A 24 10.49 -7.47 10.20
C SER A 24 9.12 -8.12 9.98
N VAL A 25 8.08 -7.32 9.74
CA VAL A 25 6.71 -7.82 9.60
C VAL A 25 6.49 -8.57 8.28
N SER A 26 7.21 -8.21 7.21
CA SER A 26 7.10 -8.87 5.91
C SER A 26 7.68 -10.28 5.89
N ARG A 27 8.52 -10.63 6.86
CA ARG A 27 9.09 -11.98 7.02
C ARG A 27 8.16 -12.94 7.77
N ILE A 28 7.06 -12.44 8.32
CA ILE A 28 6.06 -13.26 9.00
C ILE A 28 5.18 -13.87 7.90
N GLU A 29 5.53 -15.09 7.45
CA GLU A 29 4.88 -15.79 6.34
C GLU A 29 3.40 -16.18 6.59
N SER A 30 2.85 -15.91 7.77
CA SER A 30 1.48 -16.30 8.07
C SER A 30 0.75 -15.32 8.99
N GLN A 31 -0.48 -14.98 8.59
CA GLN A 31 -1.71 -15.00 9.41
C GLN A 31 -2.63 -13.79 9.33
N VAL A 32 -2.32 -12.73 8.57
CA VAL A 32 -3.36 -11.73 8.30
C VAL A 32 -4.19 -12.19 7.11
N SER A 33 -5.28 -12.90 7.39
CA SER A 33 -6.30 -13.15 6.39
C SER A 33 -6.78 -11.82 5.83
N SER A 34 -6.81 -11.70 4.50
CA SER A 34 -7.52 -10.57 3.89
C SER A 34 -8.95 -10.49 4.45
N PRO A 35 -9.51 -9.28 4.63
CA PRO A 35 -10.91 -9.14 4.98
C PRO A 35 -11.80 -9.93 4.02
N SER A 36 -12.91 -10.47 4.51
CA SER A 36 -13.83 -11.29 3.70
C SER A 36 -14.31 -10.58 2.42
N TRP A 37 -14.52 -9.26 2.50
CA TRP A 37 -14.95 -8.43 1.37
C TRP A 37 -13.87 -8.23 0.29
N HIS A 38 -12.59 -8.47 0.60
CA HIS A 38 -11.48 -8.12 -0.30
C HIS A 38 -11.56 -8.90 -1.62
N GLY A 39 -11.93 -10.18 -1.54
CA GLY A 39 -12.11 -11.03 -2.72
C GLY A 39 -13.16 -10.48 -3.68
N ASP A 40 -14.32 -10.07 -3.15
CA ASP A 40 -15.45 -9.58 -3.94
C ASP A 40 -15.07 -8.31 -4.72
N ILE A 41 -14.38 -7.37 -4.08
CA ILE A 41 -13.90 -6.13 -4.73
C ILE A 41 -12.90 -6.45 -5.84
N LEU A 42 -11.95 -7.36 -5.61
CA LEU A 42 -10.97 -7.75 -6.61
C LEU A 42 -11.62 -8.45 -7.80
N SER A 43 -12.61 -9.31 -7.57
CA SER A 43 -13.38 -9.98 -8.61
C SER A 43 -14.15 -8.97 -9.46
N ALA A 44 -14.91 -8.05 -8.85
CA ALA A 44 -15.65 -7.01 -9.56
C ALA A 44 -14.73 -6.09 -10.40
N ARG A 45 -13.55 -5.74 -9.86
CA ARG A 45 -12.55 -4.95 -10.61
C ARG A 45 -11.96 -5.73 -11.79
N ARG A 46 -11.69 -7.02 -11.61
CA ARG A 46 -11.18 -7.90 -12.67
C ARG A 46 -12.19 -8.06 -13.80
N GLU A 47 -13.46 -8.27 -13.48
CA GLU A 47 -14.55 -8.36 -14.45
C GLU A 47 -14.67 -7.08 -15.28
N LYS A 48 -14.60 -5.90 -14.65
CA LYS A 48 -14.60 -4.62 -15.37
C LYS A 48 -13.46 -4.51 -16.38
N VAL A 49 -12.26 -4.91 -16.00
CA VAL A 49 -11.10 -4.91 -16.92
C VAL A 49 -11.32 -5.89 -18.08
N GLN A 50 -11.80 -7.10 -17.78
CA GLN A 50 -12.09 -8.12 -18.80
C GLN A 50 -13.20 -7.70 -19.78
N ALA A 51 -14.19 -6.96 -19.29
CA ALA A 51 -15.26 -6.38 -20.11
C ALA A 51 -14.80 -5.15 -20.94
N GLY A 52 -13.52 -4.75 -20.88
CA GLY A 52 -13.02 -3.55 -21.55
C GLY A 52 -13.47 -2.23 -20.90
N GLN A 53 -14.05 -2.30 -19.70
CA GLN A 53 -14.59 -1.16 -18.95
C GLN A 53 -13.60 -0.63 -17.90
N GLY A 54 -12.40 -1.21 -17.83
CA GLY A 54 -11.32 -0.78 -16.95
C GLY A 54 -9.99 -0.77 -17.69
N THR A 55 -9.19 0.27 -17.45
CA THR A 55 -7.84 0.41 -18.00
C THR A 55 -6.80 0.39 -16.89
N PHE A 56 -5.65 -0.19 -17.18
CA PHE A 56 -4.48 -0.04 -16.33
C PHE A 56 -3.81 1.30 -16.61
N LEU A 57 -3.27 1.91 -15.56
CA LEU A 57 -2.44 3.10 -15.67
C LEU A 57 -1.02 2.72 -15.26
N SER A 58 -0.05 3.21 -16.03
CA SER A 58 1.34 3.29 -15.59
C SER A 58 1.47 4.22 -14.37
N LEU A 59 2.56 4.06 -13.63
CA LEU A 59 2.85 4.93 -12.49
C LEU A 59 3.04 6.39 -12.91
N SER A 60 3.55 6.64 -14.13
CA SER A 60 3.63 7.99 -14.70
C SER A 60 2.25 8.58 -14.95
N GLU A 61 1.35 7.86 -15.61
CA GLU A 61 -0.03 8.32 -15.87
C GLU A 61 -0.80 8.57 -14.57
N LEU A 62 -0.63 7.70 -13.58
CA LEU A 62 -1.21 7.89 -12.25
C LEU A 62 -0.69 9.17 -11.59
N ARG A 63 0.62 9.41 -11.63
CA ARG A 63 1.24 10.61 -11.06
C ARG A 63 0.72 11.89 -11.71
N ASP A 64 0.59 11.88 -13.04
CA ASP A 64 0.08 13.04 -13.78
C ASP A 64 -1.40 13.30 -13.50
N ARG A 65 -2.20 12.24 -13.28
CA ARG A 65 -3.59 12.36 -12.86
C ARG A 65 -3.73 12.98 -11.46
N LEU A 66 -2.91 12.54 -10.50
CA LEU A 66 -2.97 13.00 -9.10
C LEU A 66 -2.40 14.41 -8.89
N ARG A 67 -1.62 14.94 -9.85
CA ARG A 67 -1.09 16.31 -9.81
C ARG A 67 -2.09 17.38 -10.23
N LYS A 68 -3.21 16.99 -10.85
CA LYS A 68 -4.28 17.92 -11.24
C LYS A 68 -5.18 18.17 -10.02
N PRO A 69 -5.49 19.44 -9.69
CA PRO A 69 -6.34 19.78 -8.54
C PRO A 69 -7.77 19.26 -8.69
#